data_AF-A0AAP8T3Z1-F1
#
_entry.id   AF-A0AAP8T3Z1-F1
#
_cell.length_a   1.000
_cell.length_b   1.000
_cell.length_c   1.000
_cell.angle_alpha   90.00
_cell.angle_beta   90.00
_cell.angle_gamma   90.00
#
_symmetry.space_group_name_H-M   'P 1'
#
loop_
_entity.id
_entity.type
_entity.pdbx_description
1 polymer ?
#
loop_
_entity_poly.entity_id
_entity_poly.type
_entity_poly.pdbx_seq_one_letter_code
_entity_poly.pdbx_strand_id
1 'polypeptide(L)'
;MSSEKPRPTVNEIFELIKRSYIPTVLVEGKNDIIFYRKVEEDLQDYGVDMLPAGNKGAVLELYEKIKNEPTPAPVVVVVDNDLWVHGHFDGDQRPDGVITTRGYSIENDMYEDGELEILLNRDERDHFTGSLSKFVNWYALAVYRKINGGASTFRTHPGKILDDNIYYDSQVILAEGEQYPDAFKKSILEKYSSVLRGKSLFALLLRQLSAKRREVKFGAMQLMELGAARKGANYQRLSLEIRAALDKSFAQK
;
A
#
# COMPACT_ATOMS: atom_id res chain seq x y z
N MET A 1 22.14 2.94 -14.04
CA MET A 1 22.22 2.34 -12.70
C MET A 1 22.09 3.48 -11.69
N SER A 2 20.91 3.66 -11.10
CA SER A 2 20.75 4.59 -9.98
C SER A 2 21.24 3.85 -8.74
N SER A 3 22.37 4.27 -8.18
CA SER A 3 22.84 3.77 -6.88
C SER A 3 21.82 4.19 -5.84
N GLU A 4 20.99 3.24 -5.42
CA GLU A 4 20.10 3.46 -4.28
C GLU A 4 20.98 3.80 -3.08
N LYS A 5 20.79 4.98 -2.49
CA LYS A 5 21.55 5.38 -1.30
C LYS A 5 21.38 4.28 -0.23
N PRO A 6 22.46 3.91 0.49
CA PRO A 6 22.36 2.92 1.56
C PRO A 6 21.27 3.36 2.54
N ARG A 7 20.33 2.45 2.81
CA ARG A 7 19.27 2.67 3.79
C ARG A 7 19.76 2.21 5.16
N PRO A 8 19.39 2.92 6.24
CA PRO A 8 19.68 2.45 7.59
C PRO A 8 19.11 1.05 7.81
N THR A 9 19.88 0.22 8.52
CA THR A 9 19.44 -1.10 8.99
C THR A 9 18.43 -0.96 10.13
N VAL A 10 17.68 -2.03 10.41
CA VAL A 10 16.75 -2.08 11.55
C VAL A 10 17.45 -1.72 12.87
N ASN A 11 18.67 -2.20 13.11
CA ASN A 11 19.41 -1.90 14.33
C ASN A 11 19.84 -0.43 14.41
N GLU A 12 20.26 0.18 13.30
CA GLU A 12 20.60 1.61 13.27
C GLU A 12 19.37 2.48 13.53
N ILE A 13 18.22 2.12 12.95
CA ILE A 13 16.95 2.82 13.21
C ILE A 13 16.54 2.66 14.68
N PHE A 14 16.65 1.45 15.23
CA PHE A 14 16.33 1.20 16.63
C PHE A 14 17.20 2.04 17.58
N GLU A 15 18.53 2.08 17.35
CA GLU A 15 19.44 2.90 18.15
C GLU A 15 19.16 4.41 18.03
N LEU A 16 18.71 4.88 16.86
CA LEU A 16 18.26 6.25 16.67
C LEU A 16 17.03 6.56 17.54
N ILE A 17 15.98 5.74 17.44
CA ILE A 17 14.71 5.94 18.17
C ILE A 17 14.94 5.84 19.68
N LYS A 18 15.77 4.90 20.13
CA LYS A 18 16.12 4.70 21.54
C LYS A 18 16.78 5.94 22.17
N ARG A 19 17.46 6.76 21.37
CA ARG A 19 18.11 8.01 21.80
C ARG A 19 17.28 9.25 21.49
N SER A 20 16.11 9.09 20.88
CA SER A 20 15.20 10.17 20.52
C SER A 20 14.18 10.42 21.63
N TYR A 21 13.86 11.70 21.83
CA TYR A 21 12.76 12.15 22.67
C TYR A 21 11.57 12.66 21.83
N ILE A 22 11.63 12.47 20.50
CA ILE A 22 10.59 12.86 19.55
C ILE A 22 9.62 11.68 19.38
N PRO A 23 8.31 11.86 19.61
CA PRO A 23 7.31 10.83 19.30
C PRO A 23 7.42 10.43 17.83
N THR A 24 7.46 9.13 17.53
CA THR A 24 7.75 8.65 16.18
C THR A 24 6.63 7.77 15.65
N VAL A 25 6.23 7.98 14.40
CA VAL A 25 5.35 7.05 13.66
C VAL A 25 6.21 6.30 12.65
N LEU A 26 6.40 5.00 12.87
CA LEU A 26 7.11 4.12 11.96
C LEU A 26 6.22 3.72 10.79
N VAL A 27 6.71 3.94 9.58
CA VAL A 27 6.01 3.63 8.32
C VAL A 27 6.90 2.82 7.38
N GLU A 28 6.33 2.18 6.38
CA GLU A 28 7.11 1.33 5.46
C GLU A 28 7.97 2.13 4.47
N GLY A 29 7.33 2.96 3.64
CA GLY A 29 7.92 3.45 2.41
C GLY A 29 8.13 4.97 2.37
N LYS A 30 9.21 5.38 1.71
CA LYS A 30 9.42 6.80 1.34
C LYS A 30 8.46 7.29 0.26
N ASN A 31 7.86 6.39 -0.51
CA ASN A 31 6.97 6.77 -1.62
C ASN A 31 5.62 7.26 -1.10
N ASP A 32 5.31 6.94 0.15
CA ASP A 32 4.07 7.26 0.86
C ASP A 32 4.16 8.63 1.56
N ILE A 33 5.30 9.31 1.38
CA ILE A 33 5.62 10.57 2.05
C ILE A 33 4.63 11.69 1.74
N ILE A 34 3.96 11.67 0.57
CA ILE A 34 2.90 12.64 0.25
C ILE A 34 1.76 12.51 1.27
N PHE A 35 1.33 11.28 1.54
CA PHE A 35 0.27 11.02 2.50
C PHE A 35 0.75 11.32 3.93
N TYR A 36 1.89 10.75 4.31
CA TYR A 36 2.36 10.84 5.69
C TYR A 36 2.79 12.26 6.10
N ARG A 37 3.25 13.11 5.18
CA ARG A 37 3.51 14.53 5.48
C ARG A 37 2.24 15.28 5.87
N LYS A 38 1.11 15.01 5.21
CA LYS A 38 -0.16 15.65 5.60
C LYS A 38 -0.62 15.17 6.96
N VAL A 39 -0.42 13.88 7.26
CA VAL A 39 -0.71 13.33 8.60
C VAL A 39 0.20 13.96 9.65
N GLU A 40 1.49 14.13 9.37
CA GLU A 40 2.46 14.82 10.22
C GLU A 40 2.03 16.27 10.51
N GLU A 41 1.62 17.02 9.47
CA GLU A 41 1.08 18.38 9.61
C GLU A 41 -0.16 18.42 10.53
N ASP A 42 -1.06 17.44 10.41
CA ASP A 42 -2.26 17.33 11.26
C ASP A 42 -1.97 16.88 12.71
N LEU A 43 -0.77 16.35 12.95
CA LEU A 43 -0.29 15.88 14.26
C LEU A 43 0.81 16.79 14.84
N GLN A 44 0.94 18.02 14.32
CA GLN A 44 1.95 18.99 14.76
C GLN A 44 1.88 19.29 16.27
N ASP A 45 0.72 19.13 16.90
CA ASP A 45 0.51 19.32 18.33
C ASP A 45 1.23 18.27 19.19
N TYR A 46 1.52 17.09 18.65
CA TYR A 46 2.39 16.09 19.30
C TYR A 46 3.87 16.24 18.93
N GLY A 47 4.20 17.02 17.88
CA GLY A 47 5.56 17.12 17.36
C GLY A 47 6.11 15.77 16.89
N VAL A 48 5.30 14.98 16.18
CA VAL A 48 5.67 13.64 15.73
C VAL A 48 6.62 13.67 14.54
N ASP A 49 7.50 12.67 14.43
CA ASP A 49 8.32 12.40 13.24
C ASP A 49 7.78 11.16 12.50
N MET A 50 7.64 11.26 11.17
CA MET A 50 7.22 10.13 10.32
C MET A 50 8.46 9.41 9.76
N LEU A 51 8.85 8.30 10.39
CA LEU A 51 10.12 7.64 10.11
C LEU A 51 9.94 6.38 9.22
N PRO A 52 10.41 6.40 7.96
CA PRO A 52 10.33 5.22 7.08
C PRO A 52 11.36 4.15 7.46
N ALA A 53 10.90 2.92 7.74
CA ALA A 53 11.72 1.77 8.08
C ALA A 53 12.10 0.89 6.87
N GLY A 54 11.54 1.16 5.69
CA GLY A 54 11.92 0.58 4.42
C GLY A 54 10.94 -0.47 3.86
N ASN A 55 10.39 -1.34 4.71
CA ASN A 55 9.36 -2.32 4.37
C ASN A 55 8.61 -2.81 5.63
N LYS A 56 7.48 -3.48 5.43
CA LYS A 56 6.68 -4.10 6.50
C LYS A 56 7.47 -4.94 7.49
N GLY A 57 8.36 -5.81 7.01
CA GLY A 57 9.18 -6.67 7.86
C GLY A 57 10.06 -5.87 8.81
N ALA A 58 10.69 -4.80 8.33
CA ALA A 58 11.50 -3.90 9.14
C ALA A 58 10.67 -3.14 10.18
N VAL A 59 9.46 -2.68 9.82
CA VAL A 59 8.54 -2.02 10.78
C VAL A 59 8.15 -2.98 11.90
N LEU A 60 7.78 -4.22 11.56
CA LEU A 60 7.36 -5.22 12.54
C LEU A 60 8.53 -5.69 13.41
N GLU A 61 9.73 -5.83 12.86
CA GLU A 61 10.93 -6.16 13.64
C GLU A 61 11.28 -5.04 14.64
N LEU A 62 11.21 -3.77 14.20
CA LEU A 62 11.37 -2.61 15.09
C LEU A 62 10.32 -2.59 16.19
N TYR A 63 9.06 -2.87 15.84
CA TYR A 63 7.96 -2.91 16.79
C TYR A 63 8.23 -3.89 17.93
N GLU A 64 8.65 -5.11 17.60
CA GLU A 64 8.97 -6.13 18.61
C GLU A 64 10.22 -5.76 19.43
N LYS A 65 11.24 -5.13 18.83
CA LYS A 65 12.40 -4.60 19.57
C LYS A 65 11.98 -3.54 20.59
N ILE A 66 11.12 -2.60 20.21
CA ILE A 66 10.64 -1.51 21.07
C ILE A 66 9.74 -2.02 22.20
N LYS A 67 8.93 -3.07 21.95
CA LYS A 67 8.15 -3.72 23.01
C LYS A 67 9.04 -4.36 24.07
N ASN A 68 10.14 -4.98 23.65
CA ASN A 68 11.09 -5.63 24.54
C ASN A 68 12.01 -4.64 25.27
N GLU A 69 12.35 -3.52 24.63
CA GLU A 69 13.16 -2.45 25.19
C GLU A 69 12.51 -1.08 24.89
N PRO A 70 11.63 -0.60 25.80
CA PRO A 70 10.87 0.64 25.61
C PRO A 70 11.74 1.89 25.43
N THR A 71 11.26 2.82 24.60
CA THR A 71 11.97 4.04 24.21
C THR A 71 11.51 5.27 25.01
N PRO A 72 12.34 6.33 25.13
CA PRO A 72 12.01 7.53 25.91
C PRO A 72 10.77 8.28 25.42
N ALA A 73 10.52 8.28 24.10
CA ALA A 73 9.30 8.84 23.49
C ALA A 73 8.36 7.73 22.97
N PRO A 74 7.05 8.02 22.83
CA PRO A 74 6.09 7.12 22.18
C PRO A 74 6.50 6.72 20.76
N VAL A 75 6.23 5.47 20.40
CA VAL A 75 6.39 4.99 19.01
C VAL A 75 5.10 4.30 18.58
N VAL A 76 4.54 4.77 17.47
CA VAL A 76 3.37 4.18 16.80
C VAL A 76 3.83 3.53 15.51
N VAL A 77 3.21 2.40 15.13
CA VAL A 77 3.60 1.66 13.93
C VAL A 77 2.42 1.54 12.96
N VAL A 78 2.68 1.85 11.69
CA VAL A 78 1.71 1.80 10.60
C VAL A 78 2.28 0.96 9.46
N VAL A 79 1.50 -0.02 8.98
CA VAL A 79 1.89 -0.87 7.84
C VAL A 79 0.76 -1.00 6.81
N ASP A 80 1.12 -1.28 5.57
CA ASP A 80 0.17 -1.65 4.53
C ASP A 80 -0.44 -3.03 4.85
N ASN A 81 -1.68 -3.29 4.44
CA ASN A 81 -2.23 -4.65 4.55
C ASN A 81 -1.51 -5.64 3.63
N ASP A 82 -1.01 -5.21 2.47
CA ASP A 82 -0.53 -6.10 1.41
C ASP A 82 -1.54 -7.23 1.15
N LEU A 83 -1.09 -8.50 1.14
CA LEU A 83 -1.93 -9.67 0.95
C LEU A 83 -2.86 -9.96 2.15
N TRP A 84 -2.75 -9.24 3.27
CA TRP A 84 -3.66 -9.38 4.41
C TRP A 84 -5.10 -9.00 4.03
N VAL A 85 -5.30 -8.17 2.99
CA VAL A 85 -6.65 -7.89 2.44
C VAL A 85 -7.35 -9.13 1.87
N HIS A 86 -6.60 -10.18 1.61
CA HIS A 86 -7.10 -11.48 1.15
C HIS A 86 -7.10 -12.53 2.27
N GLY A 87 -6.84 -12.15 3.52
CA GLY A 87 -6.76 -13.05 4.67
C GLY A 87 -5.48 -13.89 4.75
N HIS A 88 -4.46 -13.56 3.95
CA HIS A 88 -3.17 -14.25 3.99
C HIS A 88 -2.20 -13.50 4.91
N PHE A 89 -1.68 -14.16 5.94
CA PHE A 89 -0.70 -13.61 6.88
C PHE A 89 0.60 -14.41 6.81
N ASP A 90 1.74 -13.72 6.73
CA ASP A 90 3.06 -14.33 6.92
C ASP A 90 3.28 -14.51 8.44
N GLY A 91 2.59 -15.48 9.05
CA GLY A 91 2.58 -15.76 10.49
C GLY A 91 1.21 -16.20 11.02
N ASP A 92 1.10 -16.43 12.34
CA ASP A 92 -0.13 -16.95 12.95
C ASP A 92 -1.27 -15.92 13.02
N GLN A 93 -0.94 -14.64 13.19
CA GLN A 93 -1.92 -13.56 13.30
C GLN A 93 -1.30 -12.17 13.09
N ARG A 94 -2.16 -11.18 12.82
CA ARG A 94 -1.79 -9.76 12.83
C ARG A 94 -1.32 -9.35 14.24
N PRO A 95 -0.17 -8.69 14.40
CA PRO A 95 0.26 -8.25 15.72
C PRO A 95 -0.68 -7.18 16.30
N ASP A 96 -1.01 -7.32 17.59
CA ASP A 96 -1.78 -6.32 18.33
C ASP A 96 -1.03 -4.98 18.40
N GLY A 97 -1.79 -3.89 18.31
CA GLY A 97 -1.23 -2.53 18.39
C GLY A 97 -0.60 -2.02 17.09
N VAL A 98 -0.63 -2.81 16.00
CA VAL A 98 -0.21 -2.35 14.67
C VAL A 98 -1.38 -1.72 13.93
N ILE A 99 -1.24 -0.45 13.56
CA ILE A 99 -2.18 0.27 12.71
C ILE A 99 -1.96 -0.18 11.26
N THR A 100 -3.04 -0.33 10.49
CA THR A 100 -2.93 -0.67 9.07
C THR A 100 -3.68 0.31 8.18
N THR A 101 -3.30 0.33 6.91
CA THR A 101 -4.16 0.83 5.83
C THR A 101 -5.49 0.10 5.81
N ARG A 102 -6.48 0.65 5.10
CA ARG A 102 -7.77 -0.04 4.91
C ARG A 102 -7.72 -0.95 3.69
N GLY A 103 -7.25 -0.42 2.56
CA GLY A 103 -6.96 -1.18 1.36
C GLY A 103 -5.61 -1.89 1.44
N TYR A 104 -5.18 -2.42 0.30
CA TYR A 104 -3.94 -3.16 0.12
C TYR A 104 -2.74 -2.34 0.56
N SER A 105 -2.66 -1.08 0.16
CA SER A 105 -1.63 -0.14 0.59
C SER A 105 -2.20 1.27 0.73
N ILE A 106 -1.37 2.22 1.17
CA ILE A 106 -1.79 3.61 1.30
C ILE A 106 -2.19 4.23 -0.04
N GLU A 107 -1.64 3.74 -1.16
CA GLU A 107 -2.08 4.16 -2.47
C GLU A 107 -3.56 3.79 -2.70
N ASN A 108 -4.03 2.64 -2.24
CA ASN A 108 -5.45 2.28 -2.33
C ASN A 108 -6.32 3.24 -1.51
N ASP A 109 -5.89 3.56 -0.29
CA ASP A 109 -6.62 4.49 0.58
C ASP A 109 -6.73 5.87 -0.09
N MET A 110 -5.64 6.38 -0.70
CA MET A 110 -5.64 7.62 -1.48
C MET A 110 -6.45 7.53 -2.77
N TYR A 111 -6.48 6.37 -3.42
CA TYR A 111 -7.26 6.15 -4.65
C TYR A 111 -8.75 6.33 -4.38
N GLU A 112 -9.23 5.72 -3.29
CA GLU A 112 -10.62 5.78 -2.85
C GLU A 112 -10.99 7.17 -2.34
N ASP A 113 -10.19 7.73 -1.41
CA ASP A 113 -10.44 9.07 -0.85
C ASP A 113 -10.38 10.17 -1.93
N GLY A 114 -9.54 9.98 -2.94
CA GLY A 114 -9.39 10.88 -4.08
C GLY A 114 -10.52 10.80 -5.11
N GLU A 115 -11.35 9.75 -5.06
CA GLU A 115 -12.32 9.41 -6.09
C GLU A 115 -11.71 9.46 -7.51
N LEU A 116 -10.47 8.98 -7.66
CA LEU A 116 -9.61 9.35 -8.80
C LEU A 116 -10.16 8.96 -10.18
N GLU A 117 -11.06 8.00 -10.25
CA GLU A 117 -11.72 7.62 -11.49
C GLU A 117 -12.65 8.69 -12.06
N ILE A 118 -13.07 9.68 -11.27
CA ILE A 118 -13.87 10.82 -11.75
C ILE A 118 -13.11 11.63 -12.83
N LEU A 119 -11.78 11.49 -12.88
CA LEU A 119 -10.92 12.11 -13.88
C LEU A 119 -11.01 11.42 -15.26
N LEU A 120 -11.59 10.22 -15.34
CA LEU A 120 -11.79 9.51 -16.60
C LEU A 120 -13.04 10.01 -17.30
N ASN A 121 -12.92 10.33 -18.58
CA ASN A 121 -14.09 10.44 -19.44
C ASN A 121 -14.70 9.05 -19.73
N ARG A 122 -15.84 9.01 -20.42
CA ARG A 122 -16.55 7.77 -20.71
C ARG A 122 -15.69 6.73 -21.45
N ASP A 123 -15.05 7.12 -22.55
CA ASP A 123 -14.24 6.21 -23.37
C ASP A 123 -13.02 5.70 -22.60
N GLU A 124 -12.38 6.58 -21.82
CA GLU A 124 -11.27 6.22 -20.95
C GLU A 124 -11.69 5.25 -19.84
N ARG A 125 -12.90 5.42 -19.30
CA ARG A 125 -13.49 4.52 -18.30
C ARG A 125 -13.72 3.14 -18.91
N ASP A 126 -14.28 3.06 -20.11
CA ASP A 126 -14.49 1.77 -20.80
C ASP A 126 -13.15 1.05 -21.06
N HIS A 127 -12.12 1.79 -21.51
CA HIS A 127 -10.77 1.24 -21.67
C HIS A 127 -10.10 0.83 -20.36
N PHE A 128 -10.31 1.61 -19.30
CA PHE A 128 -9.83 1.28 -17.95
C PHE A 128 -10.47 -0.01 -17.46
N THR A 129 -11.79 -0.14 -17.52
CA THR A 129 -12.52 -1.34 -17.09
C THR A 129 -12.13 -2.58 -17.90
N GLY A 130 -11.90 -2.45 -19.21
CA GLY A 130 -11.39 -3.54 -20.03
C GLY A 130 -9.97 -3.97 -19.61
N SER A 131 -9.08 -3.01 -19.38
CA SER A 131 -7.70 -3.26 -18.92
C SER A 131 -7.68 -3.88 -17.53
N LEU A 132 -8.49 -3.36 -16.62
CA LEU A 132 -8.67 -3.85 -15.26
C LEU A 132 -9.16 -5.31 -15.28
N SER A 133 -10.18 -5.62 -16.09
CA SER A 133 -10.73 -6.98 -16.18
C SER A 133 -9.68 -7.99 -16.66
N LYS A 134 -8.91 -7.66 -17.72
CA LYS A 134 -7.81 -8.51 -18.20
C LYS A 134 -6.72 -8.66 -17.13
N PHE A 135 -6.33 -7.57 -16.47
CA PHE A 135 -5.32 -7.60 -15.43
C PHE A 135 -5.76 -8.45 -14.22
N VAL A 136 -6.99 -8.29 -13.75
CA VAL A 136 -7.56 -9.05 -12.62
C VAL A 136 -7.64 -10.54 -12.95
N ASN A 137 -7.91 -10.91 -14.20
CA ASN A 137 -7.88 -12.31 -14.61
C ASN A 137 -6.50 -12.96 -14.38
N TRP A 138 -5.42 -12.26 -14.72
CA TRP A 138 -4.08 -12.74 -14.39
C TRP A 138 -3.78 -12.65 -12.89
N TYR A 139 -4.11 -11.51 -12.26
CA TYR A 139 -3.76 -11.21 -10.88
C TYR A 139 -4.42 -12.18 -9.90
N ALA A 140 -5.68 -12.55 -10.11
CA ALA A 140 -6.41 -13.48 -9.25
C ALA A 140 -5.70 -14.83 -9.18
N LEU A 141 -5.29 -15.40 -10.32
CA LEU A 141 -4.55 -16.66 -10.35
C LEU A 141 -3.16 -16.51 -9.73
N ALA A 142 -2.44 -15.44 -10.05
CA ALA A 142 -1.11 -15.19 -9.49
C ALA A 142 -1.14 -15.05 -7.96
N VAL A 143 -2.06 -14.27 -7.42
CA VAL A 143 -2.22 -14.12 -5.96
C VAL A 143 -2.70 -15.41 -5.33
N TYR A 144 -3.66 -16.11 -5.94
CA TYR A 144 -4.15 -17.38 -5.41
C TYR A 144 -3.02 -18.42 -5.27
N ARG A 145 -2.15 -18.53 -6.29
CA ARG A 145 -0.94 -19.36 -6.21
C ARG A 145 -0.03 -18.94 -5.07
N LYS A 146 0.19 -17.62 -4.87
CA LYS A 146 1.04 -17.11 -3.79
C LYS A 146 0.50 -17.48 -2.40
N ILE A 147 -0.80 -17.26 -2.19
CA ILE A 147 -1.46 -17.51 -0.90
C ILE A 147 -1.43 -19.01 -0.55
N ASN A 148 -1.47 -19.88 -1.57
CA ASN A 148 -1.33 -21.33 -1.41
C ASN A 148 0.14 -21.81 -1.41
N GLY A 149 1.11 -20.93 -1.16
CA GLY A 149 2.54 -21.27 -1.00
C GLY A 149 3.31 -21.50 -2.31
N GLY A 150 2.68 -21.30 -3.46
CA GLY A 150 3.30 -21.46 -4.78
C GLY A 150 4.15 -20.27 -5.21
N ALA A 151 4.94 -20.49 -6.27
CA ALA A 151 5.62 -19.40 -6.98
C ALA A 151 4.59 -18.46 -7.62
N SER A 152 4.88 -17.15 -7.59
CA SER A 152 3.95 -16.16 -8.08
C SER A 152 4.62 -14.91 -8.63
N THR A 153 4.02 -14.37 -9.67
CA THR A 153 4.43 -13.13 -10.34
C THR A 153 3.49 -11.97 -10.04
N PHE A 154 2.64 -12.04 -9.01
CA PHE A 154 1.57 -11.05 -8.74
C PHE A 154 2.04 -9.58 -8.61
N ARG A 155 3.33 -9.34 -8.41
CA ARG A 155 3.96 -8.01 -8.37
C ARG A 155 4.35 -7.45 -9.75
N THR A 156 4.16 -8.20 -10.83
CA THR A 156 4.48 -7.78 -12.20
C THR A 156 3.70 -6.52 -12.58
N HIS A 157 4.40 -5.57 -13.21
CA HIS A 157 3.82 -4.29 -13.61
C HIS A 157 2.73 -4.47 -14.68
N PRO A 158 1.60 -3.73 -14.63
CA PRO A 158 0.51 -3.89 -15.58
C PRO A 158 0.90 -3.80 -17.05
N GLY A 159 1.88 -2.97 -17.41
CA GLY A 159 2.38 -2.89 -18.79
C GLY A 159 2.86 -4.25 -19.33
N LYS A 160 3.58 -5.03 -18.53
CA LYS A 160 4.04 -6.37 -18.95
C LYS A 160 2.89 -7.37 -19.10
N ILE A 161 1.81 -7.21 -18.34
CA ILE A 161 0.62 -8.07 -18.39
C ILE A 161 -0.30 -7.71 -19.55
N LEU A 162 -0.44 -6.41 -19.83
CA LEU A 162 -1.41 -5.91 -20.80
C LEU A 162 -0.85 -5.85 -22.22
N ASP A 163 0.44 -5.52 -22.36
CA ASP A 163 1.07 -5.21 -23.65
C ASP A 163 1.85 -6.40 -24.25
N ASP A 164 2.08 -7.46 -23.48
CA ASP A 164 2.77 -8.68 -23.92
C ASP A 164 1.83 -9.89 -23.79
N ASN A 165 1.16 -10.23 -24.90
CA ASN A 165 0.20 -11.34 -24.93
C ASN A 165 0.88 -12.70 -24.70
N ILE A 166 2.11 -12.91 -25.20
CA ILE A 166 2.84 -14.17 -25.00
C ILE A 166 3.12 -14.35 -23.51
N TYR A 167 3.59 -13.30 -22.84
CA TYR A 167 3.79 -13.34 -21.40
C TYR A 167 2.46 -13.57 -20.68
N TYR A 168 1.41 -12.80 -20.98
CA TYR A 168 0.08 -12.97 -20.38
C TYR A 168 -0.42 -14.41 -20.48
N ASP A 169 -0.43 -14.97 -21.69
CA ASP A 169 -0.92 -16.31 -21.98
C ASP A 169 -0.13 -17.35 -21.17
N SER A 170 1.21 -17.22 -21.11
CA SER A 170 2.05 -18.10 -20.29
C SER A 170 1.74 -18.06 -18.79
N GLN A 171 1.26 -16.93 -18.28
CA GLN A 171 0.99 -16.77 -16.84
C GLN A 171 -0.41 -17.25 -16.43
N VAL A 172 -1.35 -17.32 -17.38
CA VAL A 172 -2.74 -17.76 -17.13
C VAL A 172 -2.98 -19.24 -17.43
N ILE A 173 -1.99 -19.95 -17.95
CA ILE A 173 -2.03 -21.42 -18.09
C ILE A 173 -2.11 -22.06 -16.70
N LEU A 174 -3.07 -22.96 -16.53
CA LEU A 174 -3.24 -23.75 -15.31
C LEU A 174 -2.25 -24.92 -15.29
N ALA A 175 -1.71 -25.22 -14.12
CA ALA A 175 -0.96 -26.46 -13.91
C ALA A 175 -1.89 -27.67 -13.95
N GLU A 176 -1.32 -28.87 -14.08
CA GLU A 176 -2.09 -30.11 -14.05
C GLU A 176 -2.88 -30.22 -12.73
N GLY A 177 -4.20 -30.39 -12.84
CA GLY A 177 -5.10 -30.45 -11.69
C GLY A 177 -5.42 -29.11 -11.02
N GLU A 178 -4.83 -27.99 -11.46
CA GLU A 178 -5.14 -26.67 -10.93
C GLU A 178 -6.49 -26.16 -11.49
N GLN A 179 -7.32 -25.60 -10.62
CA GLN A 179 -8.56 -24.94 -11.01
C GLN A 179 -8.40 -23.43 -10.94
N TYR A 180 -8.97 -22.72 -11.92
CA TYR A 180 -8.96 -21.28 -11.90
C TYR A 180 -9.86 -20.75 -10.76
N PRO A 181 -9.40 -19.76 -9.97
CA PRO A 181 -10.11 -19.31 -8.78
C PRO A 181 -11.21 -18.27 -9.12
N ASP A 182 -12.27 -18.68 -9.79
CA ASP A 182 -13.32 -17.77 -10.29
C ASP A 182 -14.01 -16.94 -9.20
N ALA A 183 -14.33 -17.57 -8.05
CA ALA A 183 -14.94 -16.86 -6.92
C ALA A 183 -14.01 -15.77 -6.37
N PHE A 184 -12.70 -16.04 -6.34
CA PHE A 184 -11.68 -15.09 -5.89
C PHE A 184 -11.48 -13.95 -6.90
N LYS A 185 -11.46 -14.27 -8.20
CA LYS A 185 -11.45 -13.24 -9.26
C LYS A 185 -12.65 -12.31 -9.14
N LYS A 186 -13.86 -12.86 -8.93
CA LYS A 186 -15.08 -12.08 -8.77
C LYS A 186 -14.99 -11.16 -7.55
N SER A 187 -14.54 -11.66 -6.41
CA SER A 187 -14.39 -10.83 -5.20
C SER A 187 -13.37 -9.70 -5.38
N ILE A 188 -12.28 -9.94 -6.14
CA ILE A 188 -11.32 -8.90 -6.50
C ILE A 188 -11.98 -7.86 -7.41
N LEU A 189 -12.74 -8.26 -8.43
CA LEU A 189 -13.44 -7.32 -9.32
C LEU A 189 -14.48 -6.46 -8.58
N GLU A 190 -15.15 -7.00 -7.57
CA GLU A 190 -16.14 -6.24 -6.78
C GLU A 190 -15.49 -5.21 -5.84
N LYS A 191 -14.23 -5.41 -5.45
CA LYS A 191 -13.54 -4.61 -4.43
C LYS A 191 -12.17 -4.10 -4.89
N TYR A 192 -11.94 -4.01 -6.19
CA TYR A 192 -10.60 -3.84 -6.77
C TYR A 192 -9.87 -2.60 -6.25
N SER A 193 -10.62 -1.52 -5.97
CA SER A 193 -10.08 -0.27 -5.43
C SER A 193 -9.34 -0.48 -4.11
N SER A 194 -9.82 -1.41 -3.29
CA SER A 194 -9.26 -1.73 -1.98
C SER A 194 -8.33 -2.94 -1.99
N VAL A 195 -8.55 -3.95 -2.84
CA VAL A 195 -7.83 -5.25 -2.71
C VAL A 195 -6.76 -5.48 -3.78
N LEU A 196 -6.77 -4.76 -4.90
CA LEU A 196 -5.65 -4.83 -5.84
C LEU A 196 -4.45 -4.09 -5.26
N ARG A 197 -3.25 -4.59 -5.57
CA ARG A 197 -2.01 -3.87 -5.27
C ARG A 197 -2.06 -2.42 -5.77
N GLY A 198 -1.96 -1.45 -4.86
CA GLY A 198 -2.16 -0.03 -5.15
C GLY A 198 -1.29 0.51 -6.28
N LYS A 199 0.00 0.18 -6.31
CA LYS A 199 0.91 0.55 -7.43
C LYS A 199 0.44 0.03 -8.78
N SER A 200 -0.14 -1.16 -8.82
CA SER A 200 -0.69 -1.73 -10.05
C SER A 200 -1.99 -1.02 -10.45
N LEU A 201 -2.86 -0.70 -9.49
CA LEU A 201 -4.09 0.05 -9.72
C LEU A 201 -3.81 1.48 -10.26
N PHE A 202 -2.85 2.19 -9.66
CA PHE A 202 -2.39 3.49 -10.16
C PHE A 202 -1.83 3.39 -11.58
N ALA A 203 -1.01 2.38 -11.85
CA ALA A 203 -0.46 2.17 -13.19
C ALA A 203 -1.56 1.89 -14.22
N LEU A 204 -2.62 1.15 -13.87
CA LEU A 204 -3.79 0.96 -14.75
C LEU A 204 -4.52 2.29 -15.03
N LEU A 205 -4.72 3.11 -14.01
CA LEU A 205 -5.37 4.42 -14.16
C LEU A 205 -4.53 5.38 -15.01
N LEU A 206 -3.22 5.46 -14.74
CA LEU A 206 -2.27 6.32 -15.47
C LEU A 206 -2.17 5.96 -16.95
N ARG A 207 -2.38 4.71 -17.34
CA ARG A 207 -2.42 4.34 -18.77
C ARG A 207 -3.48 5.13 -19.55
N GLN A 208 -4.57 5.54 -18.90
CA GLN A 208 -5.58 6.40 -19.51
C GLN A 208 -5.28 7.88 -19.26
N LEU A 209 -5.03 8.25 -18.00
CA LEU A 209 -4.84 9.66 -17.61
C LEU A 209 -3.54 10.30 -18.14
N SER A 210 -2.56 9.49 -18.57
CA SER A 210 -1.31 9.94 -19.19
C SER A 210 -1.22 9.56 -20.68
N ALA A 211 -2.30 9.07 -21.28
CA ALA A 211 -2.30 8.61 -22.66
C ALA A 211 -1.91 9.73 -23.64
N LYS A 212 -1.21 9.39 -24.73
CA LYS A 212 -0.77 10.38 -25.73
C LYS A 212 -1.91 11.22 -26.32
N ARG A 213 -3.10 10.61 -26.45
CA ARG A 213 -4.32 11.22 -26.99
C ARG A 213 -4.97 12.26 -26.07
N ARG A 214 -4.58 12.32 -24.80
CA ARG A 214 -5.17 13.21 -23.80
C ARG A 214 -4.44 14.55 -23.82
N GLU A 215 -5.19 15.64 -23.87
CA GLU A 215 -4.63 17.00 -23.84
C GLU A 215 -4.05 17.33 -22.46
N VAL A 216 -4.85 17.13 -21.40
CA VAL A 216 -4.45 17.33 -20.00
C VAL A 216 -4.04 16.00 -19.40
N LYS A 217 -2.75 15.83 -19.09
CA LYS A 217 -2.19 14.59 -18.56
C LYS A 217 -1.94 14.67 -17.06
N PHE A 218 -2.06 13.53 -16.40
CA PHE A 218 -1.71 13.38 -14.98
C PHE A 218 -0.46 12.51 -14.82
N GLY A 219 0.39 12.86 -13.87
CA GLY A 219 1.47 12.02 -13.37
C GLY A 219 1.09 11.31 -12.07
N ALA A 220 1.81 10.23 -11.73
CA ALA A 220 1.55 9.45 -10.52
C ALA A 220 1.54 10.32 -9.24
N MET A 221 2.54 11.19 -9.09
CA MET A 221 2.65 12.08 -7.93
C MET A 221 1.50 13.09 -7.85
N GLN A 222 0.98 13.58 -8.98
CA GLN A 222 -0.16 14.49 -9.00
C GLN A 222 -1.44 13.77 -8.53
N LEU A 223 -1.63 12.52 -8.95
CA LEU A 223 -2.76 11.72 -8.49
C LEU A 223 -2.68 11.38 -7.00
N MET A 224 -1.48 11.07 -6.50
CA MET A 224 -1.25 10.85 -5.07
C MET A 224 -1.53 12.13 -4.26
N GLU A 225 -1.08 13.29 -4.74
CA GLU A 225 -1.35 14.58 -4.10
C GLU A 225 -2.85 14.89 -4.06
N LEU A 226 -3.58 14.67 -5.17
CA LEU A 226 -5.03 14.84 -5.22
C LEU A 226 -5.75 13.93 -4.22
N GLY A 227 -5.35 12.66 -4.15
CA GLY A 227 -5.91 11.70 -3.20
C GLY A 227 -5.64 12.08 -1.74
N ALA A 228 -4.40 12.43 -1.43
CA ALA A 228 -4.02 12.82 -0.08
C ALA A 228 -4.64 14.17 0.36
N ALA A 229 -4.78 15.14 -0.57
CA ALA A 229 -5.35 16.45 -0.28
C ALA A 229 -6.85 16.41 0.03
N ARG A 230 -7.57 15.41 -0.47
CA ARG A 230 -9.00 15.19 -0.18
C ARG A 230 -9.26 14.89 1.30
N LYS A 231 -8.28 14.33 2.03
CA LYS A 231 -8.41 13.92 3.43
C LYS A 231 -9.73 13.17 3.71
N GLY A 232 -10.01 12.16 2.88
CA GLY A 232 -11.24 11.38 2.91
C GLY A 232 -11.35 10.45 4.12
N ALA A 233 -12.26 9.50 4.05
CA ALA A 233 -12.58 8.63 5.19
C ALA A 233 -11.39 7.76 5.61
N ASN A 234 -10.59 7.28 4.66
CA ASN A 234 -9.44 6.41 4.97
C ASN A 234 -8.32 7.22 5.62
N TYR A 235 -8.06 8.43 5.13
CA TYR A 235 -7.15 9.40 5.74
C TYR A 235 -7.55 9.73 7.17
N GLN A 236 -8.81 10.14 7.37
CA GLN A 236 -9.33 10.54 8.68
C GLN A 236 -9.24 9.40 9.68
N ARG A 237 -9.63 8.19 9.27
CA ARG A 237 -9.49 6.98 10.09
C ARG A 237 -8.05 6.78 10.52
N LEU A 238 -7.11 6.77 9.58
CA LEU A 238 -5.71 6.50 9.88
C LEU A 238 -5.11 7.56 10.80
N SER A 239 -5.40 8.85 10.55
CA SER A 239 -4.97 9.96 11.40
C SER A 239 -5.54 9.85 12.83
N LEU A 240 -6.81 9.51 12.97
CA LEU A 240 -7.46 9.30 14.27
C LEU A 240 -6.91 8.09 15.03
N GLU A 241 -6.64 6.98 14.34
CA GLU A 241 -6.02 5.80 14.94
C GLU A 241 -4.60 6.10 15.45
N ILE A 242 -3.81 6.86 14.68
CA ILE A 242 -2.47 7.29 15.09
C ILE A 242 -2.57 8.21 16.31
N ARG A 243 -3.46 9.21 16.28
CA ARG A 243 -3.70 10.11 17.41
C ARG A 243 -4.10 9.35 18.67
N ALA A 244 -5.08 8.44 18.58
CA ALA A 244 -5.53 7.65 19.71
C ALA A 244 -4.41 6.74 20.28
N ALA A 245 -3.56 6.20 19.41
CA ALA A 245 -2.39 5.43 19.84
C ALA A 245 -1.37 6.30 20.59
N LEU A 246 -1.10 7.52 20.09
CA LEU A 246 -0.23 8.50 20.76
C LEU A 246 -0.80 8.88 22.13
N ASP A 247 -2.08 9.25 22.22
CA ASP A 247 -2.74 9.62 23.47
C ASP A 247 -2.62 8.51 24.52
N LYS A 248 -2.87 7.27 24.11
CA LYS A 248 -2.72 6.10 24.98
C LYS A 248 -1.28 5.94 25.46
N SER A 249 -0.30 6.10 24.58
CA SER A 249 1.13 5.98 24.95
C SER A 249 1.61 7.11 25.87
N PHE A 250 1.09 8.33 25.72
CA PHE A 250 1.41 9.44 26.63
C PHE A 250 0.76 9.27 28.00
N ALA A 251 -0.46 8.71 28.07
CA ALA A 251 -1.15 8.47 29.35
C ALA A 251 -0.55 7.31 30.18
N GLN A 252 0.25 6.45 29.55
CA GLN A 252 0.90 5.29 30.21
C GLN A 252 2.30 5.58 30.75
N LYS A 253 2.84 6.79 30.52
CA LYS A 253 4.13 7.26 31.05
C LYS A 253 3.94 8.20 32.21
#